data_AF-A0A957L7Z6-F1
#
_entry.id   AF-A0A957L7Z6-F1
#
_cell.length_a   1.000
_cell.length_b   1.000
_cell.length_c   1.000
_cell.angle_alpha   90.00
_cell.angle_beta   90.00
_cell.angle_gamma   90.00
#
_symmetry.space_group_name_H-M   'P 1'
#
loop_
_entity.id
_entity.type
_entity.pdbx_description
1 polymer ?
#
loop_
_entity_poly.entity_id
_entity_poly.type
_entity_poly.pdbx_seq_one_letter_code
_entity_poly.pdbx_strand_id
1 'polypeptide(L)'
;MSLYNIASRDCSFLTRVLTASTIMFSALRRSIESKPDLSTLQTNILAGLTVGVIALPLSMALAIASGVAPQHGLYTAIVAGIVIALTGGSKVNISGPTAAFVVVLLPIVQQYGLGGLLIAGSMAGVILVIMGLARLGKLIEIVPYPVVVGFTTGIGLVIATFQIKDFFGLPLETLDGHYVDKLIALVKALPDFRWQETLIGGLTLAVLILWSKTASKIPAHLIALL
;
A
#
# COMPACT_ATOMS: atom_id res chain seq x y z
N MET A 1 -15.35 19.09 38.90
CA MET A 1 -15.35 17.88 38.04
C MET A 1 -14.10 17.08 38.39
N SER A 2 -14.26 15.99 39.15
CA SER A 2 -13.21 15.37 39.98
C SER A 2 -12.14 14.59 39.20
N LEU A 3 -10.88 14.73 39.62
CA LEU A 3 -9.67 14.02 39.16
C LEU A 3 -9.78 12.47 39.19
N TYR A 4 -10.81 11.94 39.84
CA TYR A 4 -11.11 10.50 39.91
C TYR A 4 -11.52 9.88 38.56
N ASN A 5 -12.00 10.69 37.60
CA ASN A 5 -12.52 10.18 36.33
C ASN A 5 -11.46 10.00 35.22
N ILE A 6 -10.20 10.37 35.49
CA ILE A 6 -9.08 10.19 34.57
C ILE A 6 -8.40 8.83 34.84
N ALA A 7 -8.23 8.46 36.11
CA ALA A 7 -7.61 7.19 36.51
C ALA A 7 -8.46 5.93 36.16
N SER A 8 -9.80 6.05 36.12
CA SER A 8 -10.68 4.93 35.77
C SER A 8 -10.70 4.60 34.27
N ARG A 9 -10.39 5.58 33.41
CA ARG A 9 -10.23 5.35 31.95
C ARG A 9 -8.93 4.63 31.64
N ASP A 10 -7.85 4.94 32.36
CA ASP A 10 -6.54 4.30 32.19
C ASP A 10 -6.52 2.83 32.62
N CYS A 11 -7.26 2.46 33.67
CA CYS A 11 -7.31 1.07 34.11
C CYS A 11 -7.94 0.15 33.05
N SER A 12 -8.98 0.62 32.34
CA SER A 12 -9.64 -0.11 31.25
C SER A 12 -8.78 -0.21 29.97
N PHE A 13 -7.92 0.78 29.71
CA PHE A 13 -7.01 0.79 28.58
C PHE A 13 -5.86 -0.20 28.82
N LEU A 14 -5.33 -0.26 30.05
CA LEU A 14 -4.32 -1.23 30.46
C LEU A 14 -4.85 -2.69 30.45
N THR A 15 -6.10 -2.94 30.84
CA THR A 15 -6.69 -4.30 30.75
C THR A 15 -6.92 -4.74 29.30
N ARG A 16 -7.35 -3.83 28.41
CA ARG A 16 -7.53 -4.10 26.97
C ARG A 16 -6.22 -4.36 26.24
N VAL A 17 -5.14 -3.75 26.72
CA VAL A 17 -3.78 -3.98 26.23
C VAL A 17 -3.23 -5.34 26.67
N LEU A 18 -3.66 -5.85 27.82
CA LEU A 18 -3.10 -7.05 28.46
C LEU A 18 -3.64 -8.39 27.94
N THR A 19 -4.69 -8.41 27.10
CA THR A 19 -5.24 -9.65 26.53
C THR A 19 -4.92 -9.80 25.04
N ALA A 20 -4.08 -10.77 24.69
CA ALA A 20 -3.59 -10.97 23.32
C ALA A 20 -4.69 -11.45 22.37
N SER A 21 -5.74 -12.08 22.90
CA SER A 21 -6.83 -12.64 22.11
C SER A 21 -7.93 -11.63 21.76
N THR A 22 -7.93 -10.42 22.32
CA THR A 22 -9.03 -9.45 22.12
C THR A 22 -8.80 -8.48 20.96
N ILE A 23 -7.61 -8.47 20.35
CA ILE A 23 -7.29 -7.58 19.21
C ILE A 23 -7.41 -8.33 17.89
N MET A 24 -6.88 -9.56 17.83
CA MET A 24 -7.02 -10.45 16.67
C MET A 24 -8.50 -10.83 16.51
N PHE A 25 -9.03 -10.75 15.29
CA PHE A 25 -10.46 -10.97 14.98
C PHE A 25 -11.44 -9.97 15.62
N SER A 26 -10.96 -8.90 16.25
CA SER A 26 -11.83 -7.94 16.94
C SER A 26 -12.75 -7.19 15.98
N ALA A 27 -12.30 -6.90 14.76
CA ALA A 27 -13.14 -6.28 13.73
C ALA A 27 -14.28 -7.22 13.31
N LEU A 28 -13.98 -8.50 13.08
CA LEU A 28 -14.95 -9.51 12.71
C LEU A 28 -15.99 -9.71 13.82
N ARG A 29 -15.54 -9.87 15.07
CA ARG A 29 -16.42 -10.01 16.23
C ARG A 29 -17.34 -8.81 16.41
N ARG A 30 -16.79 -7.59 16.34
CA ARG A 30 -17.56 -6.34 16.43
C ARG A 30 -18.49 -6.11 15.24
N SER A 31 -18.24 -6.74 14.09
CA SER A 31 -19.12 -6.69 12.92
C SER A 31 -20.34 -7.57 13.14
N ILE A 32 -20.12 -8.81 13.60
CA ILE A 32 -21.18 -9.77 13.93
C ILE A 32 -22.06 -9.26 15.07
N GLU A 33 -21.46 -8.72 16.14
CA GLU A 33 -22.19 -8.17 17.29
C GLU A 33 -23.03 -6.93 16.92
N SER A 34 -22.61 -6.16 15.91
CA SER A 34 -23.30 -4.92 15.53
C SER A 34 -24.59 -5.11 14.74
N LYS A 35 -24.95 -6.34 14.34
CA LYS A 35 -26.15 -6.66 13.53
C LYS A 35 -26.45 -5.58 12.47
N PRO A 36 -25.65 -5.51 11.39
CA PRO A 36 -25.73 -4.42 10.44
C PRO A 36 -27.13 -4.31 9.81
N ASP A 37 -27.64 -3.08 9.73
CA ASP A 37 -28.85 -2.78 8.98
C ASP A 37 -28.64 -3.01 7.47
N LEU A 38 -29.71 -3.32 6.74
CA LEU A 38 -29.69 -3.61 5.30
C LEU A 38 -29.04 -2.49 4.50
N SER A 39 -29.27 -1.23 4.89
CA SER A 39 -28.67 -0.03 4.31
C SER A 39 -27.13 -0.01 4.44
N THR A 40 -26.62 -0.43 5.61
CA THR A 40 -25.19 -0.49 5.91
C THR A 40 -24.53 -1.63 5.16
N LEU A 41 -25.24 -2.77 5.00
CA LEU A 41 -24.75 -3.91 4.23
C LEU A 41 -24.59 -3.56 2.75
N GLN A 42 -25.58 -2.90 2.15
CA GLN A 42 -25.50 -2.41 0.77
C GLN A 42 -24.34 -1.42 0.58
N THR A 43 -24.17 -0.49 1.52
CA THR A 43 -23.08 0.50 1.48
C THR A 43 -21.72 -0.17 1.58
N ASN A 44 -21.55 -1.14 2.46
CA ASN A 44 -20.30 -1.89 2.62
C ASN A 44 -19.96 -2.74 1.39
N ILE A 45 -20.96 -3.37 0.75
CA ILE A 45 -20.75 -4.14 -0.49
C ILE A 45 -20.32 -3.22 -1.62
N LEU A 46 -21.01 -2.09 -1.81
CA LEU A 46 -20.66 -1.13 -2.85
C LEU A 46 -19.26 -0.54 -2.61
N ALA A 47 -18.93 -0.18 -1.37
CA ALA A 47 -17.61 0.29 -0.99
C ALA A 47 -16.53 -0.77 -1.27
N GLY A 48 -16.75 -2.02 -0.85
CA GLY A 48 -15.82 -3.13 -1.12
C GLY A 48 -15.61 -3.38 -2.61
N LEU A 49 -16.67 -3.31 -3.41
CA LEU A 49 -16.59 -3.48 -4.87
C LEU A 49 -15.81 -2.34 -5.53
N THR A 50 -16.09 -1.08 -5.17
CA THR A 50 -15.35 0.08 -5.72
C THR A 50 -13.87 0.02 -5.37
N VAL A 51 -13.53 -0.29 -4.11
CA VAL A 51 -12.15 -0.46 -3.66
C VAL A 51 -11.48 -1.64 -4.37
N GLY A 52 -12.17 -2.76 -4.52
CA GLY A 52 -11.66 -3.94 -5.21
C GLY A 52 -11.30 -3.65 -6.67
N VAL A 53 -12.18 -2.96 -7.39
CA VAL A 53 -11.93 -2.54 -8.79
C VAL A 53 -10.70 -1.65 -8.91
N ILE A 54 -10.46 -0.73 -7.97
CA ILE A 54 -9.26 0.13 -7.95
C ILE A 54 -8.01 -0.68 -7.58
N ALA A 55 -8.15 -1.65 -6.67
CA ALA A 55 -7.03 -2.44 -6.17
C ALA A 55 -6.43 -3.37 -7.23
N LEU A 56 -7.24 -3.91 -8.15
CA LEU A 56 -6.80 -4.81 -9.22
C LEU A 56 -5.65 -4.23 -10.09
N PRO A 57 -5.83 -3.08 -10.78
CA PRO A 57 -4.77 -2.49 -11.59
C PRO A 57 -3.59 -2.01 -10.75
N LEU A 58 -3.84 -1.49 -9.53
CA LEU A 58 -2.78 -1.07 -8.63
C LEU A 58 -1.87 -2.24 -8.24
N SER A 59 -2.44 -3.40 -7.90
CA SER A 59 -1.68 -4.59 -7.53
C SER A 59 -0.81 -5.10 -8.68
N MET A 60 -1.36 -5.09 -9.90
CA MET A 60 -0.63 -5.49 -11.10
C MET A 60 0.53 -4.54 -11.40
N ALA A 61 0.30 -3.23 -11.33
CA ALA A 61 1.32 -2.22 -11.56
C ALA A 61 2.49 -2.34 -10.56
N LEU A 62 2.18 -2.53 -9.27
CA LEU A 62 3.21 -2.68 -8.24
C LEU A 62 4.00 -4.00 -8.35
N ALA A 63 3.37 -5.07 -8.85
CA ALA A 63 4.07 -6.31 -9.17
C ALA A 63 5.09 -6.12 -10.31
N ILE A 64 4.67 -5.47 -11.40
CA ILE A 64 5.56 -5.13 -12.53
C ILE A 64 6.72 -4.25 -12.03
N ALA A 65 6.42 -3.21 -11.24
CA ALA A 65 7.42 -2.32 -10.70
C ALA A 65 8.41 -3.01 -9.75
N SER A 66 7.99 -4.11 -9.11
CA SER A 66 8.86 -4.96 -8.26
C SER A 66 9.65 -6.01 -9.05
N GLY A 67 9.50 -6.07 -10.38
CA GLY A 67 10.21 -7.03 -11.24
C GLY A 67 9.58 -8.42 -11.32
N VAL A 68 8.29 -8.57 -10.96
CA VAL A 68 7.59 -9.87 -11.01
C VAL A 68 6.35 -9.83 -11.91
N ALA A 69 5.90 -10.99 -12.38
CA ALA A 69 4.73 -11.07 -13.25
C ALA A 69 3.45 -10.56 -12.54
N PRO A 70 2.55 -9.84 -13.25
CA PRO A 70 1.37 -9.18 -12.67
C PRO A 70 0.47 -10.10 -11.84
N GLN A 71 0.34 -11.37 -12.23
CA GLN A 71 -0.46 -12.38 -11.54
C GLN A 71 -0.07 -12.56 -10.07
N HIS A 72 1.20 -12.39 -9.71
CA HIS A 72 1.66 -12.51 -8.32
C HIS A 72 1.08 -11.39 -7.45
N GLY A 73 1.02 -10.15 -7.96
CA GLY A 73 0.39 -9.04 -7.25
C GLY A 73 -1.10 -9.26 -7.03
N LEU A 74 -1.80 -9.86 -8.01
CA LEU A 74 -3.22 -10.22 -7.88
C LEU A 74 -3.42 -11.29 -6.81
N TYR A 75 -2.62 -12.36 -6.83
CA TYR A 75 -2.70 -13.42 -5.82
C TYR A 75 -2.46 -12.88 -4.41
N THR A 76 -1.45 -12.03 -4.24
CA THR A 76 -1.19 -11.39 -2.94
C THR A 76 -2.35 -10.52 -2.49
N ALA A 77 -2.93 -9.69 -3.36
CA ALA A 77 -4.07 -8.83 -2.97
C ALA A 77 -5.30 -9.63 -2.56
N ILE A 78 -5.64 -10.69 -3.29
CA ILE A 78 -6.80 -11.55 -2.97
C ILE A 78 -6.58 -12.24 -1.62
N VAL A 79 -5.44 -12.91 -1.45
CA VAL A 79 -5.14 -13.68 -0.23
C VAL A 79 -5.00 -12.74 0.97
N ALA A 80 -4.22 -11.67 0.85
CA ALA A 80 -4.03 -10.71 1.94
C ALA A 80 -5.34 -10.00 2.31
N GLY A 81 -6.16 -9.62 1.32
CA GLY A 81 -7.45 -8.99 1.56
C GLY A 81 -8.39 -9.86 2.40
N ILE A 82 -8.49 -11.15 2.08
CA ILE A 82 -9.32 -12.10 2.85
C ILE A 82 -8.72 -12.32 4.24
N VAL A 83 -7.43 -12.63 4.34
CA VAL A 83 -6.77 -12.94 5.62
C VAL A 83 -6.86 -11.76 6.58
N ILE A 84 -6.61 -10.53 6.10
CA ILE A 84 -6.62 -9.33 6.94
C ILE A 84 -8.04 -8.90 7.30
N ALA A 85 -9.01 -9.06 6.40
CA ALA A 85 -10.41 -8.81 6.74
C ALA A 85 -10.90 -9.72 7.89
N LEU A 86 -10.44 -10.97 7.93
CA LEU A 86 -10.80 -11.91 8.99
C LEU A 86 -10.02 -11.65 10.29
N THR A 87 -8.70 -11.44 10.20
CA THR A 87 -7.80 -11.36 11.37
C THR A 87 -7.61 -9.94 11.92
N GLY A 88 -7.99 -8.91 11.16
CA GLY A 88 -7.67 -7.51 11.43
C GLY A 88 -8.38 -6.88 12.64
N GLY A 89 -7.82 -5.75 13.09
CA GLY A 89 -8.32 -4.98 14.23
C GLY A 89 -9.22 -3.78 13.88
N SER A 90 -9.39 -3.45 12.59
CA SER A 90 -10.16 -2.30 12.12
C SER A 90 -11.22 -2.71 11.10
N LYS A 91 -12.42 -2.12 11.19
CA LYS A 91 -13.57 -2.40 10.29
C LYS A 91 -13.41 -1.77 8.90
N VAL A 92 -12.52 -0.80 8.76
CA VAL A 92 -12.40 0.04 7.54
C VAL A 92 -11.01 -0.02 6.92
N ASN A 93 -10.11 -0.84 7.47
CA ASN A 93 -8.76 -0.93 6.94
C ASN A 93 -8.73 -1.82 5.70
N ILE A 94 -8.24 -1.29 4.60
CA ILE A 94 -8.03 -2.01 3.35
C ILE A 94 -6.56 -2.36 3.28
N SER A 95 -6.26 -3.61 2.97
CA SER A 95 -4.88 -4.08 2.88
C SER A 95 -4.59 -4.58 1.47
N GLY A 96 -3.43 -4.18 0.98
CA GLY A 96 -2.94 -4.52 -0.35
C GLY A 96 -1.45 -4.21 -0.45
N PRO A 97 -0.80 -4.57 -1.56
CA PRO A 97 0.60 -4.22 -1.77
C PRO A 97 0.76 -2.70 -1.73
N THR A 98 1.76 -2.25 -0.97
CA THR A 98 2.04 -0.82 -0.81
C THR A 98 3.19 -0.43 -1.73
N ALA A 99 3.06 0.69 -2.43
CA ALA A 99 4.09 1.19 -3.36
C ALA A 99 5.47 1.36 -2.68
N ALA A 100 5.47 1.68 -1.38
CA ALA A 100 6.68 1.76 -0.56
C ALA A 100 7.53 0.48 -0.57
N PHE A 101 6.89 -0.70 -0.61
CA PHE A 101 7.62 -1.96 -0.60
C PHE A 101 8.34 -2.23 -1.93
N VAL A 102 7.89 -1.66 -3.05
CA VAL A 102 8.53 -1.87 -4.36
C VAL A 102 10.03 -1.55 -4.32
N VAL A 103 10.40 -0.46 -3.64
CA VAL A 103 11.79 -0.01 -3.51
C VAL A 103 12.65 -1.03 -2.76
N VAL A 104 12.05 -1.79 -1.85
CA VAL A 104 12.72 -2.84 -1.07
C VAL A 104 12.70 -4.18 -1.81
N LEU A 105 11.62 -4.49 -2.52
CA LEU A 105 11.43 -5.77 -3.21
C LEU A 105 12.22 -5.85 -4.51
N LEU A 106 12.31 -4.77 -5.29
CA LEU A 106 12.98 -4.77 -6.58
C LEU A 106 14.46 -5.23 -6.50
N PRO A 107 15.29 -4.74 -5.56
CA PRO A 107 16.66 -5.24 -5.40
C PRO A 107 16.72 -6.73 -5.02
N ILE A 108 15.77 -7.21 -4.19
CA ILE A 108 15.71 -8.63 -3.81
C ILE A 108 15.41 -9.50 -5.02
N VAL A 109 14.47 -9.08 -5.87
CA VAL A 109 14.12 -9.79 -7.10
C VAL A 109 15.28 -9.77 -8.10
N GLN A 110 15.97 -8.64 -8.24
CA GLN A 110 17.14 -8.55 -9.12
C GLN A 110 18.30 -9.45 -8.67
N GLN A 111 18.52 -9.60 -7.35
CA GLN A 111 19.62 -10.39 -6.82
C GLN A 111 19.29 -11.89 -6.63
N TYR A 112 18.08 -12.21 -6.21
CA TYR A 112 17.68 -13.56 -5.78
C TYR A 112 16.47 -14.12 -6.53
N GLY A 113 15.93 -13.38 -7.49
CA GLY A 113 14.77 -13.78 -8.28
C GLY A 113 13.48 -13.92 -7.47
N LEU A 114 12.50 -14.59 -8.09
CA LEU A 114 11.20 -14.85 -7.48
C LEU A 114 11.32 -15.74 -6.23
N GLY A 115 12.23 -16.72 -6.24
CA GLY A 115 12.46 -17.60 -5.10
C GLY A 115 12.91 -16.83 -3.86
N GLY A 116 13.88 -15.93 -4.02
CA GLY A 116 14.34 -15.06 -2.93
C GLY A 116 13.25 -14.15 -2.39
N LEU A 117 12.41 -13.60 -3.27
CA LEU A 117 11.25 -12.79 -2.87
C LEU A 117 10.28 -13.57 -1.98
N LEU A 118 9.92 -14.80 -2.36
CA LEU A 118 8.99 -15.63 -1.61
C LEU A 118 9.57 -16.04 -0.24
N ILE A 119 10.85 -16.37 -0.18
CA ILE A 119 11.53 -16.73 1.08
C ILE A 119 11.61 -15.49 1.99
N ALA A 120 12.10 -14.35 1.49
CA ALA A 120 12.17 -13.11 2.26
C ALA A 120 10.78 -12.66 2.75
N GLY A 121 9.76 -12.77 1.90
CA GLY A 121 8.37 -12.47 2.24
C GLY A 121 7.82 -13.40 3.34
N SER A 122 8.09 -14.71 3.25
CA SER A 122 7.67 -15.65 4.29
C SER A 122 8.38 -15.41 5.62
N MET A 123 9.69 -15.14 5.60
CA MET A 123 10.45 -14.75 6.78
C MET A 123 9.91 -13.46 7.41
N ALA A 124 9.66 -12.43 6.60
CA ALA A 124 9.06 -11.18 7.08
C ALA A 124 7.68 -11.42 7.70
N GLY A 125 6.85 -12.27 7.09
CA GLY A 125 5.55 -12.67 7.64
C GLY A 125 5.66 -13.34 9.00
N VAL A 126 6.57 -14.30 9.17
CA VAL A 126 6.84 -14.96 10.46
C VAL A 126 7.30 -13.94 11.51
N ILE A 127 8.23 -13.06 11.15
CA ILE A 127 8.72 -11.99 12.03
C ILE A 127 7.56 -11.08 12.46
N LEU A 128 6.70 -10.65 11.52
CA LEU A 128 5.53 -9.81 11.82
C LEU A 128 4.54 -10.51 12.75
N VAL A 129 4.30 -11.82 12.59
CA VAL A 129 3.47 -12.60 13.50
C VAL A 129 4.07 -12.63 14.90
N ILE A 130 5.38 -12.91 15.02
CA ILE A 130 6.09 -12.91 16.31
C ILE A 130 6.03 -11.53 16.97
N MET A 131 6.28 -10.46 16.21
CA MET A 131 6.18 -9.08 16.69
C MET A 131 4.76 -8.73 17.14
N GLY A 132 3.75 -9.19 16.41
CA GLY A 132 2.34 -9.04 16.76
C GLY A 132 2.00 -9.74 18.09
N LEU A 133 2.45 -10.98 18.27
CA LEU A 133 2.28 -11.75 19.51
C LEU A 133 3.02 -11.11 20.70
N ALA A 134 4.21 -10.55 20.46
CA ALA A 134 4.98 -9.79 21.44
C ALA A 134 4.44 -8.38 21.70
N ARG A 135 3.35 -7.98 21.02
CA ARG A 135 2.71 -6.64 21.11
C ARG A 135 3.66 -5.48 20.78
N LEU A 136 4.65 -5.74 19.94
CA LEU A 136 5.61 -4.73 19.50
C LEU A 136 4.97 -3.68 18.57
N GLY A 137 3.73 -3.86 18.13
CA GLY A 137 2.97 -2.84 17.40
C GLY A 137 2.85 -1.51 18.16
N LYS A 138 2.89 -1.52 19.49
CA LYS A 138 2.91 -0.28 20.30
C LYS A 138 4.17 0.55 20.12
N LEU A 139 5.29 -0.08 19.76
CA LEU A 139 6.55 0.66 19.53
C LEU A 139 6.44 1.54 18.28
N ILE A 140 5.53 1.23 17.35
CA ILE A 140 5.28 2.06 16.17
C ILE A 140 4.78 3.45 16.58
N GLU A 141 4.05 3.57 17.70
CA GLU A 141 3.58 4.86 18.23
C GLU A 141 4.72 5.78 18.71
N ILE A 142 5.91 5.23 18.93
CA ILE A 142 7.10 5.97 19.41
C ILE A 142 7.86 6.62 18.24
N VAL A 143 7.55 6.26 16.99
CA VAL A 143 8.23 6.81 15.82
C VAL A 143 7.93 8.32 15.69
N PRO A 144 8.94 9.19 15.71
CA PRO A 144 8.72 10.63 15.62
C PRO A 144 8.06 11.03 14.30
N TYR A 145 7.14 12.00 14.35
CA TYR A 145 6.47 12.54 13.17
C TYR A 145 7.45 12.95 12.04
N PRO A 146 8.60 13.60 12.32
CA PRO A 146 9.57 13.93 11.27
C PRO A 146 10.12 12.72 10.50
N VAL A 147 10.26 11.56 11.16
CA VAL A 147 10.74 10.33 10.52
C VAL A 147 9.69 9.78 9.55
N VAL A 148 8.42 9.80 9.94
CA VAL A 148 7.32 9.34 9.09
C VAL A 148 7.20 10.23 7.85
N VAL A 149 7.22 11.56 8.02
CA VAL A 149 7.17 12.52 6.91
C VAL A 149 8.39 12.39 6.00
N GLY A 150 9.60 12.27 6.57
CA GLY A 150 10.82 12.06 5.80
C GLY A 150 10.80 10.77 4.99
N PHE A 151 10.39 9.66 5.60
CA PHE A 151 10.31 8.35 4.93
C PHE A 151 9.26 8.35 3.80
N THR A 152 8.07 8.88 4.06
CA THR A 152 7.00 8.99 3.04
C THR A 152 7.38 9.91 1.89
N THR A 153 8.02 11.05 2.18
CA THR A 153 8.55 11.97 1.15
C THR A 153 9.65 11.29 0.33
N GLY A 154 10.56 10.56 0.99
CA GLY A 154 11.63 9.80 0.32
C GLY A 154 11.10 8.73 -0.62
N ILE A 155 10.13 7.93 -0.17
CA ILE A 155 9.44 6.95 -1.03
C ILE A 155 8.76 7.64 -2.21
N GLY A 156 8.05 8.74 -1.95
CA GLY A 156 7.40 9.54 -3.00
C GLY A 156 8.40 10.01 -4.07
N LEU A 157 9.57 10.49 -3.64
CA LEU A 157 10.64 10.89 -4.54
C LEU A 157 11.18 9.71 -5.37
N VAL A 158 11.41 8.55 -4.75
CA VAL A 158 11.90 7.36 -5.47
C VAL A 158 10.89 6.89 -6.50
N ILE A 159 9.61 6.80 -6.14
CA ILE A 159 8.54 6.42 -7.07
C ILE A 159 8.45 7.43 -8.22
N ALA A 160 8.41 8.73 -7.90
CA ALA A 160 8.36 9.78 -8.92
C ALA A 160 9.56 9.70 -9.87
N THR A 161 10.76 9.44 -9.34
CA THR A 161 11.98 9.27 -10.13
C THR A 161 11.87 8.08 -11.08
N PHE A 162 11.37 6.94 -10.61
CA PHE A 162 11.27 5.73 -11.43
C PHE A 162 10.25 5.86 -12.56
N GLN A 163 9.18 6.63 -12.34
CA GLN A 163 8.19 6.90 -13.39
C GLN A 163 8.68 7.84 -14.49
N ILE A 164 9.80 8.57 -14.30
CA ILE A 164 10.37 9.44 -15.35
C ILE A 164 10.69 8.65 -16.62
N LYS A 165 11.24 7.44 -16.46
CA LYS A 165 11.57 6.55 -17.58
C LYS A 165 10.34 6.32 -18.48
N ASP A 166 9.25 5.86 -17.87
CA ASP A 166 8.03 5.49 -18.59
C ASP A 166 7.26 6.73 -19.07
N PHE A 167 7.25 7.81 -18.29
CA PHE A 167 6.58 9.06 -18.65
C PHE A 167 7.19 9.71 -19.89
N PHE A 168 8.52 9.73 -20.01
CA PHE A 168 9.21 10.29 -21.18
C PHE A 168 9.51 9.26 -22.28
N GLY A 169 9.15 7.99 -22.07
CA GLY A 169 9.40 6.92 -23.02
C GLY A 169 10.87 6.67 -23.32
N LEU A 170 11.75 6.81 -22.33
CA LEU A 170 13.20 6.74 -22.49
C LEU A 170 13.64 5.31 -22.90
N PRO A 171 14.59 5.16 -23.84
CA PRO A 171 15.03 3.86 -24.36
C PRO A 171 16.00 3.14 -23.41
N LEU A 172 15.59 2.97 -22.15
CA LEU A 172 16.34 2.23 -21.13
C LEU A 172 15.68 0.86 -20.94
N GLU A 173 16.37 -0.24 -21.20
CA GLU A 173 15.80 -1.57 -20.94
C GLU A 173 15.60 -1.79 -19.45
N THR A 174 16.64 -1.58 -18.65
CA THR A 174 16.63 -1.74 -17.19
C THR A 174 17.29 -0.55 -16.48
N LEU A 175 16.74 -0.20 -15.31
CA LEU A 175 17.36 0.78 -14.40
C LEU A 175 18.19 0.02 -13.37
N ASP A 176 19.41 -0.32 -13.77
CA ASP A 176 20.35 -1.06 -12.93
C ASP A 176 21.23 -0.13 -12.09
N GLY A 177 21.80 -0.67 -11.01
CA GLY A 177 22.68 0.06 -10.10
C GLY A 177 21.97 0.75 -8.93
N HIS A 178 22.72 1.57 -8.20
CA HIS A 178 22.22 2.32 -7.05
C HIS A 178 21.35 3.50 -7.51
N TYR A 179 20.62 4.12 -6.57
CA TYR A 179 19.72 5.23 -6.87
C TYR A 179 20.39 6.36 -7.67
N VAL A 180 21.64 6.70 -7.34
CA VAL A 180 22.42 7.72 -8.05
C VAL A 180 22.75 7.30 -9.49
N ASP A 181 23.10 6.03 -9.71
CA ASP A 181 23.38 5.51 -11.06
C ASP A 181 22.13 5.57 -11.93
N LYS A 182 20.96 5.24 -11.36
CA LYS A 182 19.66 5.35 -12.02
C LYS A 182 19.34 6.80 -12.42
N LEU A 183 19.63 7.77 -11.55
CA LEU A 183 19.46 9.20 -11.86
C LEU A 183 20.38 9.64 -13.01
N ILE A 184 21.65 9.23 -12.99
CA ILE A 184 22.60 9.55 -14.05
C ILE A 184 22.15 8.94 -15.38
N ALA A 185 21.68 7.69 -15.37
CA ALA A 185 21.15 7.02 -16.55
C ALA A 185 19.92 7.74 -17.13
N LEU A 186 18.98 8.15 -16.27
CA LEU A 186 17.80 8.94 -16.66
C LEU A 186 18.20 10.28 -17.33
N VAL A 187 19.13 11.03 -16.73
CA VAL A 187 19.58 12.31 -17.27
C VAL A 187 20.32 12.13 -18.60
N LYS A 188 21.12 11.07 -18.74
CA LYS A 188 21.83 10.76 -19.99
C LYS A 188 20.90 10.35 -21.13
N ALA A 189 19.82 9.62 -20.81
CA ALA A 189 18.83 9.19 -21.80
C ALA A 189 17.78 10.26 -22.13
N LEU A 190 17.70 11.32 -21.33
CA LEU A 190 16.72 12.41 -21.48
C LEU A 190 16.66 13.04 -22.89
N PRO A 191 17.79 13.20 -23.63
CA PRO A 191 17.74 13.73 -25.00
C PRO A 191 16.99 12.83 -25.99
N ASP A 192 16.96 11.52 -25.74
CA ASP A 192 16.33 10.51 -26.61
C ASP A 192 14.86 10.26 -26.22
N PHE A 193 14.20 11.24 -25.62
CA PHE A 193 12.81 11.11 -25.20
C PHE A 193 11.85 10.95 -26.38
N ARG A 194 10.79 10.15 -26.17
CA ARG A 194 9.76 9.91 -27.18
C ARG A 194 8.58 10.85 -26.90
N TRP A 195 8.38 11.81 -27.79
CA TRP A 195 7.33 12.83 -27.63
C TRP A 195 5.92 12.21 -27.55
N GLN A 196 5.69 11.08 -28.23
CA GLN A 196 4.42 10.36 -28.22
C GLN A 196 4.07 9.84 -26.82
N GLU A 197 5.02 9.18 -26.15
CA GLU A 197 4.83 8.65 -24.79
C GLU A 197 4.65 9.80 -23.80
N THR A 198 5.43 10.87 -23.97
CA THR A 198 5.32 12.09 -23.15
C THR A 198 3.95 12.75 -23.29
N LEU A 199 3.40 12.80 -24.50
CA LEU A 199 2.07 13.35 -24.74
C LEU A 199 0.98 12.48 -24.10
N ILE A 200 1.07 11.16 -24.26
CA ILE A 200 0.13 10.22 -23.61
C ILE A 200 0.21 10.36 -22.10
N GLY A 201 1.42 10.29 -21.52
CA GLY A 201 1.64 10.45 -20.08
C GLY A 201 1.13 11.80 -19.56
N GLY A 202 1.39 12.89 -20.29
CA GLY A 202 0.91 14.22 -19.95
C GLY A 202 -0.61 14.35 -20.00
N LEU A 203 -1.26 13.79 -21.01
CA LEU A 203 -2.71 13.79 -21.16
C LEU A 203 -3.36 12.95 -20.05
N THR A 204 -2.84 11.76 -19.78
CA THR A 204 -3.28 10.89 -18.68
C THR A 204 -3.13 11.59 -17.33
N LEU A 205 -2.00 12.27 -17.08
CA LEU A 205 -1.78 13.05 -15.87
C LEU A 205 -2.76 14.22 -15.75
N ALA A 206 -3.00 14.94 -16.85
CA ALA A 206 -3.97 16.03 -16.88
C ALA A 206 -5.38 15.53 -16.58
N VAL A 207 -5.81 14.40 -17.16
CA VAL A 207 -7.10 13.76 -16.87
C VAL A 207 -7.19 13.36 -15.40
N LEU A 208 -6.15 12.74 -14.84
CA LEU A 208 -6.13 12.36 -13.42
C LEU A 208 -6.27 13.59 -12.50
N ILE A 209 -5.57 14.69 -12.78
CA ILE A 209 -5.61 15.91 -11.97
C ILE A 209 -6.94 16.65 -12.13
N LEU A 210 -7.42 16.83 -13.35
CA LEU A 210 -8.66 17.56 -13.63
C LEU A 210 -9.88 16.77 -13.14
N TRP A 211 -9.87 15.45 -13.30
CA TRP A 211 -10.97 14.59 -12.88
C TRP A 211 -11.00 14.39 -11.37
N SER A 212 -9.84 14.30 -10.69
CA SER A 212 -9.84 14.24 -9.21
C SER A 212 -10.40 15.51 -8.55
N LYS A 213 -10.42 16.64 -9.26
CA LYS A 213 -11.06 17.88 -8.81
C LYS A 213 -12.57 17.91 -9.00
N THR A 214 -13.14 17.08 -9.88
CA THR A 214 -14.59 16.94 -9.96
C THR A 214 -15.05 15.99 -8.85
N ALA A 215 -16.04 16.38 -8.06
CA ALA A 215 -16.57 15.58 -6.94
C ALA A 215 -17.37 14.34 -7.40
N SER A 216 -16.88 13.66 -8.43
CA SER A 216 -17.50 12.48 -9.02
C SER A 216 -17.17 11.25 -8.19
N LYS A 217 -18.16 10.35 -8.04
CA LYS A 217 -18.02 9.08 -7.30
C LYS A 217 -17.15 8.05 -8.02
N ILE A 218 -16.75 8.33 -9.26
CA ILE A 218 -15.99 7.40 -10.11
C ILE A 218 -14.49 7.64 -9.91
N PRO A 219 -13.70 6.60 -9.60
CA PRO A 219 -12.26 6.73 -9.40
C PRO A 219 -11.55 7.22 -10.67
N ALA A 220 -10.73 8.26 -10.54
CA ALA A 220 -10.02 8.86 -11.68
C ALA A 220 -9.12 7.86 -12.43
N HIS A 221 -8.58 6.86 -11.74
CA HIS A 221 -7.67 5.86 -12.33
C HIS A 221 -8.38 4.93 -13.31
N LEU A 222 -9.69 4.68 -13.12
CA LEU A 222 -10.48 3.86 -14.02
C LEU A 222 -10.78 4.58 -15.34
N ILE A 223 -10.99 5.90 -15.27
CA ILE A 223 -11.24 6.75 -16.42
C ILE A 223 -9.97 7.02 -17.21
N ALA A 224 -8.83 7.16 -16.52
CA ALA A 224 -7.54 7.32 -17.18
C ALA A 224 -7.08 6.07 -17.96
N LEU A 225 -7.68 4.91 -17.67
CA LEU A 225 -7.35 3.64 -18.33
C LEU A 225 -8.30 3.29 -19.49
N LEU A 226 -9.43 3.99 -19.60
CA LEU A 226 -10.46 3.85 -20.64
C LEU A 226 -10.19 4.81 -21.81
#